data_AF-A0A815QAD0-F1
#
_entry.id   AF-A0A815QAD0-F1
#
_cell.length_a   1.000
_cell.length_b   1.000
_cell.length_c   1.000
_cell.angle_alpha   90.00
_cell.angle_beta   90.00
_cell.angle_gamma   90.00
#
_symmetry.space_group_name_H-M   'P 1'
#
loop_
_entity.id
_entity.type
_entity.pdbx_description
1 polymer ?
#
loop_
_entity_poly.entity_id
_entity_poly.type
_entity_poly.pdbx_seq_one_letter_code
_entity_poly.pdbx_strand_id
1 'polypeptide(L)'
;MVVEYCDGFVYNSKKSHSVALKMYVKALKIRLNILPANHPDIAQSYINIANLYLQQEEYNKAIDYLNKILEIQKISLPPYHPNIGETYEKL
;
A
#
# COMPACT_ATOMS: atom_id res chain seq x y z
N MET A 1 -3.07 38.95 -11.65
CA MET A 1 -3.78 38.17 -10.61
C MET A 1 -3.95 36.76 -11.18
N VAL A 2 -2.91 35.95 -11.04
CA VAL A 2 -2.86 34.58 -11.59
C VAL A 2 -3.35 33.64 -10.50
N VAL A 3 -4.54 33.11 -10.73
CA VAL A 3 -5.18 31.92 -10.13
C VAL A 3 -4.29 31.02 -9.24
N GLU A 4 -4.38 31.21 -7.92
CA GLU A 4 -3.81 30.31 -6.89
C GLU A 4 -4.73 29.11 -6.53
N TYR A 5 -5.73 28.80 -7.36
CA TYR A 5 -6.70 27.73 -7.06
C TYR A 5 -6.10 26.31 -7.12
N CYS A 6 -4.95 26.13 -7.78
CA CYS A 6 -4.32 24.81 -7.94
C CYS A 6 -3.53 24.36 -6.70
N ASP A 7 -2.92 25.30 -5.96
CA ASP A 7 -2.06 24.96 -4.81
C ASP A 7 -2.86 24.45 -3.62
N GLY A 8 -4.06 24.99 -3.39
CA GLY A 8 -4.96 24.53 -2.32
C GLY A 8 -5.42 23.07 -2.52
N PHE A 9 -5.68 22.67 -3.77
CA PHE A 9 -6.12 21.31 -4.09
C PHE A 9 -4.99 20.29 -3.91
N VAL A 10 -3.77 20.63 -4.36
CA VAL A 10 -2.57 19.79 -4.21
C VAL A 10 -2.14 19.69 -2.73
N TYR A 11 -2.25 20.77 -1.96
CA TYR A 11 -1.93 20.74 -0.54
C TYR A 11 -2.90 19.84 0.25
N ASN A 12 -4.20 19.92 -0.06
CA ASN A 12 -5.21 19.11 0.62
C ASN A 12 -5.12 17.62 0.25
N SER A 13 -4.77 17.32 -1.01
CA SER A 13 -4.53 15.93 -1.44
C SER A 13 -3.29 15.37 -0.75
N LYS A 14 -2.15 16.06 -0.76
CA LYS A 14 -0.92 15.59 -0.06
C LYS A 14 -1.15 15.37 1.43
N LYS A 15 -1.87 16.28 2.09
CA LYS A 15 -2.21 16.15 3.51
C LYS A 15 -3.06 14.90 3.76
N SER A 16 -4.08 14.66 2.94
CA SER A 16 -4.96 13.49 3.04
C SER A 16 -4.21 12.17 2.83
N HIS A 17 -3.33 12.08 1.82
CA HIS A 17 -2.49 10.89 1.59
C HIS A 17 -1.56 10.62 2.78
N SER A 18 -0.95 11.65 3.36
CA SER A 18 -0.06 11.48 4.53
C SER A 18 -0.81 10.94 5.77
N VAL A 19 -2.07 11.34 5.96
CA VAL A 19 -2.92 10.87 7.06
C VAL A 19 -3.35 9.42 6.80
N ALA A 20 -3.77 9.10 5.57
CA ALA A 20 -4.13 7.75 5.18
C ALA A 20 -2.95 6.77 5.33
N LEU A 21 -1.74 7.15 4.91
CA LEU A 21 -0.53 6.36 5.10
C LEU A 21 -0.27 6.06 6.57
N LYS A 22 -0.36 7.07 7.44
CA LYS A 22 -0.20 6.89 8.89
C LYS A 22 -1.23 5.93 9.48
N MET A 23 -2.48 5.99 9.03
CA MET A 23 -3.53 5.08 9.48
C MET A 23 -3.26 3.64 9.02
N TYR A 24 -2.90 3.43 7.75
CA TYR A 24 -2.58 2.09 7.24
C TYR A 24 -1.36 1.47 7.90
N VAL A 25 -0.30 2.26 8.17
CA VAL A 25 0.89 1.78 8.89
C VAL A 25 0.55 1.40 10.33
N LYS A 26 -0.33 2.17 11.01
CA LYS A 26 -0.81 1.80 12.36
C LYS A 26 -1.62 0.50 12.32
N ALA A 27 -2.56 0.37 11.38
CA ALA A 27 -3.36 -0.84 11.21
C ALA A 27 -2.48 -2.05 10.91
N LEU A 28 -1.47 -1.89 10.05
CA LEU A 28 -0.48 -2.93 9.74
C LEU A 28 0.26 -3.38 11.00
N LYS A 29 0.74 -2.47 11.84
CA LYS A 29 1.43 -2.82 13.10
C LYS A 29 0.53 -3.63 14.05
N ILE A 30 -0.74 -3.25 14.15
CA ILE A 30 -1.71 -3.99 14.98
C ILE A 30 -1.94 -5.38 14.39
N ARG A 31 -2.15 -5.49 13.08
CA ARG A 31 -2.34 -6.77 12.37
C ARG A 31 -1.14 -7.68 12.51
N LEU A 32 0.09 -7.16 12.40
CA LEU A 32 1.33 -7.92 12.59
C LEU A 32 1.49 -8.44 14.03
N ASN A 33 0.94 -7.75 15.03
CA ASN A 33 1.02 -8.19 16.43
C ASN A 33 -0.04 -9.22 16.81
N ILE A 34 -1.20 -9.22 16.14
CA ILE A 34 -2.36 -10.06 16.50
C ILE A 34 -2.49 -11.26 15.58
N LEU A 35 -2.17 -11.11 14.30
CA LEU A 35 -2.41 -12.10 13.26
C LEU A 35 -1.11 -12.83 12.90
N PRO A 36 -1.19 -14.11 12.49
CA PRO A 36 -0.04 -14.81 11.95
C PRO A 36 0.47 -14.11 10.68
N ALA A 37 1.79 -14.17 10.45
CA ALA A 37 2.46 -13.40 9.40
C ALA A 37 1.93 -13.64 7.97
N ASN A 38 1.27 -14.78 7.74
CA ASN A 38 0.68 -15.17 6.47
C ASN A 38 -0.79 -14.71 6.29
N HIS A 39 -1.34 -13.93 7.22
CA HIS A 39 -2.75 -13.57 7.20
C HIS A 39 -3.09 -12.61 6.04
N PRO A 40 -4.17 -12.85 5.27
CA PRO A 40 -4.55 -12.02 4.12
C PRO A 40 -4.76 -10.54 4.46
N ASP A 41 -5.27 -10.22 5.65
CA ASP A 41 -5.42 -8.83 6.10
C ASP A 41 -4.10 -8.04 6.16
N ILE A 42 -2.98 -8.72 6.43
CA ILE A 42 -1.65 -8.09 6.41
C ILE A 42 -1.28 -7.73 4.98
N ALA A 43 -1.50 -8.65 4.02
CA ALA A 43 -1.31 -8.38 2.59
C ALA A 43 -2.18 -7.21 2.12
N GLN A 44 -3.46 -7.17 2.51
CA GLN A 44 -4.36 -6.07 2.14
C GLN A 44 -3.89 -4.71 2.70
N SER A 45 -3.36 -4.70 3.94
CA SER A 45 -2.75 -3.49 4.51
C SER A 45 -1.56 -3.01 3.68
N TYR A 46 -0.70 -3.92 3.24
CA TYR A 46 0.42 -3.57 2.38
C TYR A 46 -0.02 -3.06 1.01
N ILE A 47 -1.08 -3.64 0.41
CA ILE A 47 -1.59 -3.23 -0.91
C ILE A 47 -2.04 -1.77 -0.86
N ASN A 48 -2.76 -1.39 0.20
CA ASN A 48 -3.21 -0.02 0.38
C ASN A 48 -2.05 0.96 0.53
N ILE A 49 -0.97 0.56 1.22
CA ILE A 49 0.24 1.37 1.36
C ILE A 49 0.97 1.50 0.02
N ALA A 50 1.13 0.41 -0.73
CA ALA A 50 1.76 0.42 -2.05
C ALA A 50 1.00 1.31 -3.04
N ASN A 51 -0.33 1.20 -3.10
CA ASN A 51 -1.17 2.06 -3.94
C ASN A 51 -1.00 3.55 -3.59
N LEU A 52 -0.89 3.89 -2.30
CA LEU A 52 -0.63 5.26 -1.87
C LEU A 52 0.74 5.79 -2.33
N TYR A 53 1.75 4.93 -2.39
CA TYR A 53 3.07 5.30 -2.90
C TYR A 53 3.07 5.41 -4.42
N LEU A 54 2.33 4.55 -5.14
CA LEU A 54 2.11 4.69 -6.59
C LEU A 54 1.44 6.03 -6.92
N GLN A 55 0.43 6.43 -6.15
CA GLN A 55 -0.23 7.74 -6.31
C GLN A 55 0.68 8.94 -6.00
N GLN A 56 1.75 8.73 -5.22
CA GLN A 56 2.75 9.75 -4.92
C GLN A 56 3.97 9.68 -5.85
N GLU A 57 3.93 8.84 -6.88
CA GLU A 57 5.03 8.59 -7.82
C GLU A 57 6.31 8.08 -7.11
N GLU A 58 6.17 7.53 -5.90
CA GLU A 58 7.25 6.93 -5.11
C GLU A 58 7.37 5.43 -5.41
N TYR A 59 7.63 5.09 -6.68
CA TYR A 59 7.61 3.72 -7.19
C TYR A 59 8.54 2.76 -6.42
N ASN A 60 9.73 3.22 -6.03
CA ASN A 60 10.69 2.40 -5.27
C ASN A 60 10.08 1.89 -3.95
N LYS A 61 9.38 2.77 -3.22
CA LYS A 61 8.71 2.36 -1.98
C LYS A 61 7.53 1.46 -2.26
N ALA A 62 6.75 1.73 -3.31
CA ALA A 62 5.64 0.86 -3.69
C ALA A 62 6.11 -0.57 -3.99
N ILE A 63 7.19 -0.72 -4.77
CA ILE A 63 7.81 -2.01 -5.10
C ILE A 63 8.28 -2.75 -3.85
N ASP A 64 8.92 -2.06 -2.89
CA ASP A 64 9.33 -2.68 -1.62
C ASP A 64 8.14 -3.29 -0.85
N TYR A 65 6.98 -2.63 -0.88
CA TYR A 65 5.76 -3.15 -0.25
C TYR A 65 5.10 -4.27 -1.07
N LEU A 66 5.12 -4.20 -2.41
CA LEU A 66 4.63 -5.26 -3.29
C LEU A 66 5.46 -6.55 -3.14
N ASN A 67 6.77 -6.44 -2.97
CA ASN A 67 7.63 -7.60 -2.69
C ASN A 67 7.25 -8.30 -1.37
N LYS A 68 6.96 -7.53 -0.31
CA LYS A 68 6.48 -8.09 0.97
C LYS A 68 5.14 -8.80 0.83
N ILE A 69 4.24 -8.27 0.00
CA ILE A 69 2.95 -8.94 -0.30
C ILE A 69 3.20 -10.27 -1.00
N LEU A 70 4.10 -10.32 -1.99
CA LEU A 70 4.44 -11.54 -2.70
C LEU A 70 5.02 -12.61 -1.76
N GLU A 71 5.86 -12.25 -0.80
CA GLU A 71 6.37 -13.18 0.20
C GLU A 71 5.24 -13.80 1.02
N ILE A 72 4.31 -12.98 1.51
CA ILE A 72 3.14 -13.43 2.27
C ILE A 72 2.23 -14.32 1.42
N GLN A 73 1.93 -13.91 0.20
CA GLN A 73 1.06 -14.64 -0.72
C GLN A 73 1.66 -15.99 -1.12
N LYS A 74 2.97 -16.08 -1.37
CA LYS A 74 3.66 -17.33 -1.69
C LYS A 74 3.60 -18.36 -0.55
N ILE A 75 3.56 -17.89 0.70
CA ILE A 75 3.46 -18.77 1.89
C ILE A 75 2.01 -19.14 2.18
N SER A 76 1.07 -18.20 1.97
CA SER A 76 -0.33 -18.33 2.38
C SER A 76 -1.23 -18.98 1.32
N LEU A 77 -0.92 -18.75 0.04
CA LEU A 77 -1.78 -19.12 -1.09
C LEU A 77 -1.14 -20.24 -1.92
N PRO A 78 -1.96 -21.10 -2.54
CA PRO A 78 -1.47 -22.06 -3.53
C PRO A 78 -0.75 -21.34 -4.68
N PRO A 79 0.26 -21.99 -5.30
CA PRO A 79 0.85 -21.47 -6.52
C PRO A 79 -0.25 -21.23 -7.57
N TYR A 80 -0.15 -20.11 -8.31
CA TYR A 80 -1.12 -19.63 -9.31
C TYR A 80 -2.42 -19.00 -8.78
N HIS A 81 -2.49 -18.63 -7.50
CA HIS A 81 -3.63 -17.85 -7.00
C HIS A 81 -3.71 -16.48 -7.72
N PRO A 82 -4.90 -16.02 -8.16
CA PRO A 82 -5.07 -14.75 -8.90
C PRO A 82 -4.41 -13.53 -8.24
N ASN A 83 -4.48 -13.43 -6.91
CA ASN A 83 -3.84 -12.35 -6.14
C ASN A 83 -2.31 -12.25 -6.35
N ILE A 84 -1.63 -13.36 -6.64
CA ILE A 84 -0.20 -13.37 -6.96
C ILE A 84 0.02 -12.68 -8.31
N GLY A 85 -0.83 -12.99 -9.30
CA GLY A 85 -0.82 -12.34 -10.62
C GLY A 85 -1.05 -10.84 -10.53
N GLU A 86 -2.09 -10.42 -9.79
CA GLU A 86 -2.39 -8.99 -9.59
C GLU A 86 -1.22 -8.24 -8.93
N THR A 87 -0.52 -8.90 -8.00
CA THR A 87 0.65 -8.29 -7.35
C THR A 87 1.83 -8.15 -8.31
N TYR A 88 2.04 -9.12 -9.20
CA TYR A 88 3.04 -9.04 -10.26
C TYR A 88 2.71 -7.99 -11.33
N GLU A 89 1.43 -7.77 -11.64
CA GLU A 89 1.00 -6.73 -12.60
C GLU A 89 1.30 -5.31 -12.09
N LYS A 90 1.36 -5.12 -10.78
CA LYS A 90 1.62 -3.82 -10.13
C LYS A 90 3.12 -3.55 -9.89
N LEU A 91 3.97 -4.55 -10.11
CA LEU A 91 5.40 -4.55 -9.81
C LEU A 91 6.22 -4.05 -11.00
#